data_AF-A0A8C5RE26-F1
#
_entry.id   AF-A0A8C5RE26-F1
#
_cell.length_a   1.000
_cell.length_b   1.000
_cell.length_c   1.000
_cell.angle_alpha   90.00
_cell.angle_beta   90.00
_cell.angle_gamma   90.00
#
_symmetry.space_group_name_H-M   'P 1'
#
loop_
_entity.id
_entity.type
_entity.pdbx_description
1 polymer ?
#
loop_
_entity_poly.entity_id
_entity_poly.type
_entity_poly.pdbx_seq_one_letter_code
_entity_poly.pdbx_strand_id
1 'polypeptide(L)'
;MDQALLQIHNELLIDNLSIYWVSDYCYKCLEQELISVQMNRTSKETHFVAIDTQHALTLKVNNSKEGKELCRIHYHFGEYGNYSLRIRHLQSNIMNVTCDIIINQSPFNSYLRTLL
;
A
#
# COMPACT_ATOMS: atom_id res chain seq x y z
N MET A 1 -14.02 4.91 14.07
CA MET A 1 -13.38 3.81 13.32
C MET A 1 -12.43 4.53 12.43
N ASP A 2 -11.16 4.46 12.79
CA ASP A 2 -10.17 5.37 12.26
C ASP A 2 -9.54 4.65 11.07
N GLN A 3 -10.03 4.96 9.88
CA GLN A 3 -9.67 4.26 8.65
C GLN A 3 -9.23 5.26 7.59
N ALA A 4 -8.34 4.81 6.71
CA ALA A 4 -7.96 5.50 5.49
C ALA A 4 -8.29 4.64 4.27
N LEU A 5 -8.41 5.30 3.12
CA LEU A 5 -8.59 4.62 1.84
C LEU A 5 -7.25 4.47 1.14
N LEU A 6 -6.89 3.23 0.79
CA LEU A 6 -5.71 2.90 -0.01
C LEU A 6 -6.15 2.39 -1.39
N GLN A 7 -5.69 3.09 -2.43
CA GLN A 7 -5.85 2.70 -3.82
C GLN A 7 -4.60 1.99 -4.29
N ILE A 8 -4.74 0.89 -5.03
CA ILE A 8 -3.61 0.13 -5.54
C ILE A 8 -3.50 0.34 -7.03
N HIS A 9 -2.35 0.87 -7.44
CA HIS A 9 -2.00 1.14 -8.83
C HIS A 9 -0.84 0.25 -9.22
N ASN A 10 -1.16 -0.91 -9.81
CA ASN A 10 -0.16 -1.80 -10.38
C ASN A 10 0.20 -1.33 -11.80
N GLU A 11 1.43 -0.86 -12.00
CA GLU A 11 1.96 -0.47 -13.31
C GLU A 11 2.89 -1.53 -13.91
N LEU A 12 3.04 -2.68 -13.24
CA LEU A 12 3.80 -3.81 -13.75
C LEU A 12 2.92 -4.59 -14.73
N LEU A 13 3.33 -4.67 -16.00
CA LEU A 13 2.50 -5.17 -17.10
C LEU A 13 2.32 -6.69 -17.14
N ILE A 14 3.02 -7.44 -16.28
CA ILE A 14 3.17 -8.90 -16.43
C ILE A 14 2.86 -9.67 -15.14
N ASP A 15 2.88 -9.00 -13.98
CA ASP A 15 2.92 -9.67 -12.69
C ASP A 15 1.62 -9.52 -11.90
N ASN A 16 1.06 -10.66 -11.49
CA ASN A 16 0.06 -10.72 -10.44
C ASN A 16 0.74 -10.37 -9.11
N LEU A 17 0.06 -9.57 -8.29
CA LEU A 17 0.61 -9.07 -7.04
C LEU A 17 -0.21 -9.53 -5.85
N SER A 18 0.48 -9.91 -4.78
CA SER A 18 -0.15 -10.16 -3.48
C SER A 18 0.44 -9.18 -2.48
N ILE A 19 -0.43 -8.40 -1.85
CA ILE A 19 -0.05 -7.37 -0.89
C ILE A 19 -0.37 -7.88 0.50
N TYR A 20 0.62 -7.84 1.38
CA TYR A 20 0.52 -8.21 2.77
C TYR A 20 0.75 -6.99 3.66
N TRP A 21 0.26 -7.07 4.89
CA TRP A 21 0.44 -6.01 5.88
C TRP A 21 0.76 -6.59 7.26
N VAL A 22 1.47 -5.80 8.05
CA VAL A 22 1.76 -6.03 9.47
C VAL A 22 1.62 -4.69 10.18
N SER A 23 0.93 -4.66 11.33
CA SER A 23 0.85 -3.49 12.19
C SER A 23 1.97 -3.47 13.23
N ASP A 24 2.53 -2.29 13.47
CA ASP A 24 3.53 -2.05 14.51
C ASP A 24 2.99 -2.27 15.93
N TYR A 25 1.67 -2.26 16.11
CA TYR A 25 1.05 -2.63 17.38
C TYR A 25 1.46 -4.04 17.84
N CYS A 26 1.76 -4.91 16.89
CA CYS A 26 2.00 -6.32 17.16
C CYS A 26 3.37 -6.76 16.66
N TYR A 27 4.36 -6.68 17.55
CA TYR A 27 5.75 -7.07 17.30
C TYR A 27 5.95 -8.56 16.90
N LYS A 28 4.96 -9.43 17.13
CA LYS A 28 5.01 -10.87 16.82
C LYS A 28 3.89 -11.33 15.87
N CYS A 29 3.15 -10.42 15.25
CA CYS A 29 2.07 -10.81 14.36
C CYS A 29 2.61 -11.38 13.05
N LEU A 30 1.91 -12.39 12.55
CA LEU A 30 2.13 -12.92 11.22
C LEU A 30 1.68 -11.88 10.18
N GLU A 31 2.36 -11.85 9.04
CA GLU A 31 1.93 -11.09 7.87
C GLU A 31 0.54 -11.56 7.42
N GLN A 32 -0.39 -10.61 7.27
CA GLN A 32 -1.75 -10.87 6.84
C GLN A 32 -1.93 -10.41 5.39
N GLU A 33 -2.65 -11.20 4.58
CA GLU A 33 -2.95 -10.79 3.21
C GLU A 33 -3.96 -9.63 3.24
N LEU A 34 -3.59 -8.52 2.58
CA LEU A 34 -4.46 -7.38 2.40
C LEU A 34 -5.36 -7.60 1.18
N ILE A 35 -4.75 -7.94 0.04
CA ILE A 35 -5.43 -8.17 -1.23
C ILE A 35 -4.49 -8.84 -2.23
N SER A 36 -5.06 -9.66 -3.10
CA SER A 36 -4.41 -10.15 -4.31
C SER A 36 -4.97 -9.43 -5.54
N VAL A 37 -4.08 -8.83 -6.32
CA VAL A 37 -4.38 -8.07 -7.54
C VAL A 37 -3.98 -8.91 -8.74
N GLN A 38 -4.98 -9.36 -9.50
CA GLN A 38 -4.73 -10.04 -10.77
C GLN A 38 -4.44 -9.01 -11.86
N MET A 39 -3.45 -9.29 -12.70
CA MET A 39 -3.17 -8.45 -13.85
C MET A 39 -4.22 -8.70 -14.93
N ASN A 40 -5.03 -7.68 -15.23
CA ASN A 40 -5.91 -7.69 -16.38
C ASN A 40 -5.31 -6.84 -17.51
N ARG A 41 -4.96 -7.46 -18.64
CA ARG A 41 -4.34 -6.75 -19.78
C ARG A 41 -5.29 -5.80 -20.50
N THR A 42 -6.59 -5.88 -20.22
CA THR A 42 -7.64 -5.11 -20.90
C THR A 42 -8.19 -3.96 -20.07
N SER A 43 -7.97 -3.93 -18.74
CA SER A 43 -8.45 -2.87 -17.84
C SER A 43 -7.39 -2.50 -16.81
N LYS A 44 -7.13 -1.20 -16.64
CA LYS A 44 -6.44 -0.69 -15.45
C LYS A 44 -7.41 -0.76 -14.28
N GLU A 45 -7.45 -1.90 -13.60
CA GLU A 45 -8.29 -2.08 -12.42
C GLU A 45 -7.66 -1.43 -11.19
N THR A 46 -8.27 -0.31 -10.77
CA THR A 46 -7.95 0.31 -9.49
C THR A 46 -8.65 -0.48 -8.37
N HIS A 47 -7.87 -1.03 -7.46
CA HIS A 47 -8.39 -1.72 -6.28
C HIS A 47 -8.38 -0.78 -5.08
N PHE A 48 -9.40 -0.88 -4.23
CA PHE A 48 -9.58 -0.03 -3.05
C PHE A 48 -9.63 -0.89 -1.80
N VAL A 49 -8.85 -0.53 -0.79
CA VAL A 49 -8.83 -1.23 0.49
C VAL A 49 -8.88 -0.20 1.63
N ALA A 50 -9.66 -0.50 2.66
CA ALA A 50 -9.64 0.26 3.90
C ALA A 50 -8.48 -0.22 4.77
N ILE A 51 -7.71 0.70 5.33
CA ILE A 51 -6.55 0.40 6.17
C ILE A 51 -6.67 1.09 7.52
N ASP A 52 -6.16 0.42 8.55
CA ASP A 52 -6.12 0.95 9.92
C ASP A 52 -5.15 2.13 10.03
N THR A 53 -5.55 3.16 10.78
CA THR A 53 -4.76 4.39 10.98
C THR A 53 -4.23 4.54 12.41
N GLN A 54 -4.56 3.61 13.31
CA GLN A 54 -4.16 3.70 14.72
C GLN A 54 -2.66 3.54 14.88
N HIS A 55 -2.07 2.64 14.08
CA HIS A 55 -0.66 2.31 14.14
C HIS A 55 -0.02 2.38 12.75
N ALA A 56 1.29 2.59 12.73
CA ALA A 56 2.05 2.45 11.51
C ALA A 56 1.96 1.01 10.99
N LEU A 57 1.91 0.88 9.67
CA LEU A 57 1.80 -0.40 8.98
C LEU A 57 3.02 -0.61 8.11
N THR A 58 3.47 -1.85 8.03
CA THR A 58 4.42 -2.31 7.04
C THR A 58 3.69 -3.06 5.94
N LEU A 59 3.66 -2.49 4.74
CA LEU A 59 3.14 -3.11 3.54
C LEU A 59 4.25 -3.87 2.82
N LYS A 60 3.97 -5.10 2.42
CA LYS A 60 4.87 -5.94 1.62
C LYS A 60 4.17 -6.33 0.33
N VAL A 61 4.81 -6.06 -0.81
CA VAL A 61 4.28 -6.45 -2.12
C VAL A 61 5.10 -7.61 -2.64
N ASN A 62 4.43 -8.72 -2.94
CA ASN A 62 5.03 -9.91 -3.51
C ASN A 62 4.51 -10.14 -4.93
N ASN A 63 5.35 -10.73 -5.78
CA ASN A 63 4.89 -11.34 -7.02
C ASN A 63 4.15 -12.65 -6.68
N SER A 64 2.88 -12.78 -7.05
CA SER A 64 2.05 -13.94 -6.69
C SER A 64 2.54 -15.25 -7.33
N LYS A 65 3.28 -15.20 -8.44
CA LYS A 65 3.78 -16.39 -9.14
C LYS A 65 5.05 -16.95 -8.49
N GLU A 66 5.98 -16.07 -8.10
CA GLU A 66 7.28 -16.47 -7.56
C GLU A 66 7.35 -16.39 -6.03
N GLY A 67 6.35 -15.76 -5.39
CA GLY A 67 6.38 -15.46 -3.94
C GLY A 67 7.48 -14.48 -3.53
N LYS A 68 8.19 -13.90 -4.51
CA LYS A 68 9.33 -13.01 -4.30
C LYS A 68 8.84 -11.64 -3.85
N GLU A 69 9.44 -11.12 -2.77
CA GLU A 69 9.25 -9.74 -2.32
C GLU A 69 9.78 -8.77 -3.39
N LEU A 70 8.90 -7.89 -3.87
CA LEU A 70 9.23 -6.85 -4.84
C LEU A 70 9.63 -5.56 -4.13
N CYS A 71 8.90 -5.21 -3.07
CA CYS A 71 9.15 -4.01 -2.28
C CYS A 71 8.49 -4.13 -0.90
N ARG A 72 8.96 -3.29 0.03
CA ARG A 72 8.42 -3.13 1.37
C ARG A 72 8.37 -1.66 1.73
N ILE A 73 7.23 -1.21 2.25
CA ILE A 73 7.02 0.17 2.69
C ILE A 73 6.54 0.17 4.13
N HIS A 74 7.17 0.99 4.95
CA HIS A 74 6.69 1.31 6.28
C HIS A 74 6.05 2.70 6.27
N TYR A 75 4.78 2.81 6.66
CA TYR A 75 4.04 4.07 6.58
C TYR A 75 2.97 4.16 7.67
N HIS A 76 2.78 5.36 8.23
CA HIS A 76 1.68 5.65 9.14
C HIS A 76 0.58 6.43 8.42
N PHE A 77 -0.54 5.77 8.20
CA PHE A 77 -1.69 6.36 7.52
C PHE A 77 -2.52 7.17 8.51
N GLY A 78 -2.92 8.38 8.10
CA GLY A 78 -3.83 9.22 8.89
C GLY A 78 -5.30 9.01 8.51
N GLU A 79 -6.18 9.20 9.49
CA GLU A 79 -7.64 9.04 9.38
C GLU A 79 -8.25 9.87 8.24
N TYR A 80 -9.22 9.27 7.53
CA TYR A 80 -9.89 9.86 6.37
C TYR A 80 -8.96 10.26 5.21
N GLY A 81 -7.69 9.89 5.27
CA GLY A 81 -6.75 10.10 4.17
C GLY A 81 -7.06 9.21 2.98
N ASN A 82 -6.74 9.69 1.79
CA ASN A 82 -6.84 8.93 0.54
C ASN A 82 -5.44 8.79 -0.04
N TYR A 83 -4.95 7.56 -0.12
CA TYR A 83 -3.59 7.24 -0.53
C TYR A 83 -3.62 6.34 -1.76
N SER A 84 -2.56 6.40 -2.55
CA SER A 84 -2.30 5.47 -3.65
C SER A 84 -0.97 4.75 -3.40
N LEU A 85 -1.00 3.43 -3.33
CA LEU A 85 0.18 2.60 -3.45
C LEU A 85 0.46 2.38 -4.94
N ARG A 86 1.56 2.95 -5.44
CA ARG A 86 1.98 2.84 -6.83
C ARG A 86 3.15 1.89 -6.95
N ILE A 87 2.98 0.81 -7.71
CA ILE A 87 3.99 -0.22 -7.95
C ILE A 87 4.47 -0.09 -9.39
N ARG A 88 5.76 0.19 -9.60
CA ARG A 88 6.31 0.48 -10.94
C ARG A 88 7.76 0.02 -11.07
N HIS A 89 8.21 -0.13 -12.31
CA HIS A 89 9.63 -0.35 -12.58
C HIS A 89 10.43 0.92 -12.31
N LEU A 90 11.66 0.76 -11.80
CA LEU A 90 12.62 1.85 -11.71
C LEU A 90 12.98 2.28 -13.13
N GLN A 91 12.92 3.58 -13.43
CA GLN A 91 13.08 4.11 -14.79
C GLN A 91 14.35 3.64 -15.51
N SER A 92 15.41 3.32 -14.77
CA SER A 92 16.70 2.87 -15.31
C SER A 92 16.86 1.34 -15.38
N ASN A 93 15.96 0.55 -14.81
CA ASN A 93 16.08 -0.91 -14.78
C ASN A 93 14.71 -1.60 -14.64
N ILE A 94 14.28 -2.29 -15.70
CA ILE A 94 13.04 -3.08 -15.74
C ILE A 94 13.07 -4.24 -14.72
N MET A 95 14.24 -4.67 -14.24
CA MET A 95 14.33 -5.72 -13.23
C MET A 95 14.08 -5.22 -11.80
N ASN A 96 14.14 -3.91 -11.56
CA ASN A 96 13.98 -3.34 -10.23
C ASN A 96 12.58 -2.72 -10.10
N VAL A 97 11.81 -3.21 -9.14
CA VAL A 97 10.49 -2.67 -8.81
C VAL A 97 10.62 -1.70 -7.64
N THR A 98 9.90 -0.59 -7.70
CA THR A 98 9.74 0.35 -6.59
C THR A 98 8.27 0.52 -6.25
N CYS A 99 8.02 0.83 -4.99
CA CYS A 99 6.70 1.12 -4.50
C CYS A 99 6.72 2.46 -3.77
N ASP A 100 5.75 3.31 -4.10
CA ASP A 100 5.63 4.64 -3.54
C ASP A 100 4.21 4.83 -2.97
N ILE A 101 4.13 5.55 -1.85
CA ILE A 101 2.86 6.06 -1.33
C ILE A 101 2.66 7.48 -1.85
N ILE A 102 1.54 7.69 -2.53
CA ILE A 102 1.09 9.01 -3.01
C ILE A 102 -0.10 9.43 -2.16
N ILE A 103 -0.08 10.66 -1.68
CA ILE A 103 -1.19 11.24 -0.92
C ILE A 103 -2.13 11.92 -1.92
N ASN A 104 -3.28 11.30 -2.19
CA ASN A 104 -4.30 11.87 -3.08
C ASN A 104 -5.15 12.92 -2.34
N GLN A 105 -5.50 12.63 -1.09
CA GLN A 105 -6.19 13.53 -0.17
C GLN A 105 -5.50 13.45 1.18
N SER A 106 -5.09 14.60 1.71
CA SER A 106 -4.46 14.68 3.01
C SER A 106 -5.39 14.14 4.10
N PRO A 107 -4.86 13.37 5.07
CA PRO A 107 -5.67 12.91 6.20
C PRO A 107 -6.19 14.09 7.00
N PHE A 108 -7.24 13.84 7.77
CA PHE A 108 -7.71 14.82 8.73
C PHE A 108 -6.68 14.96 9.85
N ASN A 109 -6.10 16.14 10.00
CA ASN A 109 -5.10 16.38 11.03
C ASN A 109 -5.81 16.73 12.35
N SER A 110 -6.16 15.73 13.14
CA SER A 110 -6.74 15.94 14.49
C SER A 110 -5.75 16.58 15.47
N TYR A 111 -4.48 16.75 15.08
CA TYR A 111 -3.46 17.49 15.82
C TYR A 111 -3.49 19.01 15.65
N LEU A 112 -4.48 19.60 14.98
CA LEU A 112 -4.86 21.00 15.24
C LEU A 112 -5.54 21.12 16.60
N ARG A 113 -4.83 20.73 17.66
CA ARG A 113 -5.09 21.19 19.01
C ARG A 113 -4.64 22.64 19.02
N THR A 114 -5.61 23.55 18.93
CA THR A 114 -5.53 24.99 19.22
C THR A 114 -4.18 25.43 19.78
N LEU A 115 -3.32 26.01 18.94
CA LEU A 115 -2.33 26.96 19.42
C LEU A 115 -3.06 28.30 19.52
N LEU A 116 -3.45 28.60 20.78
CA LEU A 116 -3.85 29.89 21.37
C LEU A 116 -4.29 31.01 20.43
#